data_AF-A0A084IZK5-F1
#
_entry.id   AF-A0A084IZK5-F1
#
_cell.length_a   1.000
_cell.length_b   1.000
_cell.length_c   1.000
_cell.angle_alpha   90.00
_cell.angle_beta   90.00
_cell.angle_gamma   90.00
#
_symmetry.space_group_name_H-M   'P 1'
#
loop_
_entity.id
_entity.type
_entity.pdbx_description
1 polymer ?
#
loop_
_entity_poly.entity_id
_entity_poly.type
_entity_poly.pdbx_seq_one_letter_code
_entity_poly.pdbx_strand_id
1 'polypeptide(L)'
;MDSLSHKEADKGAIVSIIAYIFLSSMKIIISYITLSSALRADGLNNLTDIGASLAILIGLKISRKPRDPDHPYGHSRAEQIASLVASFIMATVGLEVVISAIQSFFNPKQAAPNVLAAWVALFSAVVMYGVYKYTKKIAMRTKSKSLEAAAKDNLSDALVSIGTVVGIVGAQFQMPILDPIAALLVGLIICKTAWEIFVEASHMLTDGIDPEKMDEYADAIGHISGVEHIVDIRARMYGNQTYVDITIEVDARMDVSESHCITDNIEDMLRKKFGIYHAHIHVEPMQKEPIMT
;
A
#
# COMPACT_ATOMS: atom_id res chain seq x y z
N MET A 1 -15.75 -5.14 -8.30
CA MET A 1 -14.65 -6.08 -8.00
C MET A 1 -15.29 -7.41 -7.68
N ASP A 2 -14.88 -8.49 -8.34
CA ASP A 2 -15.58 -9.77 -8.24
C ASP A 2 -15.40 -10.42 -6.87
N SER A 3 -16.41 -11.17 -6.41
CA SER A 3 -16.41 -11.88 -5.12
C SER A 3 -15.20 -12.82 -4.94
N LEU A 4 -14.64 -13.33 -6.05
CA LEU A 4 -13.42 -14.14 -6.08
C LEU A 4 -12.17 -13.31 -5.75
N SER A 5 -12.02 -12.12 -6.33
CA SER A 5 -10.90 -11.21 -6.07
C SER A 5 -10.84 -10.78 -4.60
N HIS A 6 -12.01 -10.64 -3.96
CA HIS A 6 -12.11 -10.33 -2.54
C HIS A 6 -11.59 -11.47 -1.65
N LYS A 7 -11.98 -12.72 -1.95
CA LYS A 7 -11.48 -13.88 -1.22
C LYS A 7 -9.98 -14.07 -1.40
N GLU A 8 -9.43 -13.73 -2.56
CA GLU A 8 -7.98 -13.78 -2.79
C GLU A 8 -7.23 -12.73 -1.94
N ALA A 9 -7.74 -11.49 -1.87
CA ALA A 9 -7.13 -10.45 -1.05
C ALA A 9 -7.08 -10.84 0.44
N ASP A 10 -8.16 -11.44 0.97
CA ASP A 10 -8.19 -11.95 2.35
C ASP A 10 -7.15 -13.03 2.58
N LYS A 11 -7.01 -13.97 1.62
CA LYS A 11 -6.00 -15.03 1.71
C LYS A 11 -4.60 -14.45 1.81
N GLY A 12 -4.28 -13.38 1.06
CA GLY A 12 -3.00 -12.70 1.16
C GLY A 12 -2.73 -12.19 2.58
N ALA A 13 -3.67 -11.42 3.14
CA ALA A 13 -3.54 -10.88 4.50
C ALA A 13 -3.48 -11.99 5.57
N ILE A 14 -4.31 -13.04 5.44
CA ILE A 14 -4.33 -14.18 6.37
C ILE A 14 -3.00 -14.95 6.33
N VAL A 15 -2.41 -15.15 5.15
CA VAL A 15 -1.10 -15.80 5.03
C VAL A 15 -0.01 -15.00 5.74
N SER A 16 0.00 -13.66 5.61
CA SER A 16 0.90 -12.79 6.38
C SER A 16 0.68 -12.94 7.88
N ILE A 17 -0.57 -12.89 8.37
CA ILE A 17 -0.88 -13.05 9.80
C ILE A 17 -0.39 -14.40 10.34
N ILE A 18 -0.65 -15.50 9.62
CA ILE A 18 -0.23 -16.84 10.04
C ILE A 18 1.31 -16.93 10.10
N ALA A 19 1.99 -16.38 9.08
CA ALA A 19 3.45 -16.33 9.06
C ALA A 19 4.00 -15.53 10.24
N TYR A 20 3.43 -14.35 10.53
CA TYR A 20 3.83 -13.53 11.67
C TYR A 20 3.61 -14.21 13.02
N ILE A 21 2.46 -14.85 13.23
CA ILE A 21 2.19 -15.61 14.47
C ILE A 21 3.23 -16.71 14.64
N PHE A 22 3.50 -17.47 13.58
CA PHE A 22 4.45 -18.58 13.60
C PHE A 22 5.89 -18.09 13.87
N LEU A 23 6.36 -17.09 13.11
CA LEU A 23 7.71 -16.58 13.20
C LEU A 23 7.96 -15.83 14.51
N SER A 24 7.03 -14.97 14.96
CA SER A 24 7.16 -14.26 16.25
C SER A 24 7.23 -15.24 17.41
N SER A 25 6.35 -16.25 17.47
CA SER A 25 6.36 -17.28 18.50
C SER A 25 7.70 -18.03 18.52
N MET A 26 8.16 -18.47 17.34
CA MET A 26 9.43 -19.19 17.21
C MET A 26 10.63 -18.33 17.62
N LYS A 27 10.73 -17.10 17.10
CA LYS A 27 11.82 -16.16 17.42
C LYS A 27 11.86 -15.82 18.90
N ILE A 28 10.72 -15.51 19.52
CA ILE A 28 10.66 -15.15 20.93
C ILE A 28 11.10 -16.33 21.80
N ILE A 29 10.57 -17.54 21.57
CA ILE A 29 10.97 -18.74 22.33
C ILE A 29 12.47 -18.99 22.21
N ILE A 30 13.01 -18.99 20.98
CA ILE A 30 14.42 -19.27 20.77
C ILE A 30 15.31 -18.13 21.29
N SER A 31 14.83 -16.88 21.29
CA SER A 31 15.58 -15.75 21.85
C SER A 31 15.84 -15.91 23.35
N TYR A 32 14.89 -16.47 24.11
CA TYR A 32 15.08 -16.77 25.53
C TYR A 32 16.08 -17.90 25.76
N ILE A 33 16.05 -18.94 24.91
CA ILE A 33 16.98 -20.08 24.98
C ILE A 33 18.41 -19.63 24.62
N THR A 34 18.53 -18.76 23.62
CA THR A 34 19.82 -18.29 23.08
C THR A 34 20.35 -17.03 23.76
N LEU A 35 19.55 -16.42 24.65
CA LEU A 35 19.80 -15.10 25.25
C LEU A 35 20.09 -14.00 24.20
N SER A 36 19.57 -14.17 22.98
CA SER A 36 19.81 -13.26 21.87
C SER A 36 18.87 -12.06 21.92
N SER A 37 19.42 -10.88 22.24
CA SER A 37 18.65 -9.63 22.24
C SER A 37 18.19 -9.24 20.83
N ALA A 38 19.02 -9.48 19.81
CA ALA A 38 18.69 -9.16 18.42
C ALA A 38 17.51 -10.01 17.91
N LEU A 39 17.53 -11.33 18.17
CA LEU A 39 16.43 -12.22 17.80
C LEU A 39 15.13 -11.90 18.56
N ARG A 40 15.25 -11.43 19.82
CA ARG A 40 14.10 -11.00 20.61
C ARG A 40 13.45 -9.75 20.03
N ALA A 41 14.25 -8.75 19.64
CA ALA A 41 13.76 -7.54 19.02
C ALA A 41 13.05 -7.84 17.69
N ASP A 42 13.66 -8.67 16.85
CA ASP A 42 13.08 -9.15 15.59
C ASP A 42 11.77 -9.95 15.81
N GLY A 43 11.69 -10.75 16.87
CA GLY A 43 10.46 -11.43 17.26
C GLY A 43 9.34 -10.50 17.75
N LEU A 44 9.67 -9.44 18.49
CA LEU A 44 8.71 -8.43 18.96
C LEU A 44 8.22 -7.52 17.81
N ASN A 45 9.09 -7.23 16.84
CA ASN A 45 8.71 -6.56 15.59
C ASN A 45 7.59 -7.37 14.91
N ASN A 46 7.86 -8.65 14.59
CA ASN A 46 6.86 -9.51 13.96
C ASN A 46 5.57 -9.70 14.77
N LEU A 47 5.61 -9.54 16.11
CA LEU A 47 4.40 -9.54 16.92
C LEU A 47 3.54 -8.30 16.65
N THR A 48 4.16 -7.15 16.44
CA THR A 48 3.49 -5.87 16.14
C THR A 48 2.91 -5.87 14.72
N ASP A 49 3.58 -6.55 13.78
CA ASP A 49 3.15 -6.70 12.39
C ASP A 49 1.87 -7.55 12.25
N ILE A 50 1.56 -8.39 13.24
CA ILE A 50 0.24 -9.04 13.37
C ILE A 50 -0.85 -7.98 13.52
N GLY A 51 -0.62 -6.94 14.34
CA GLY A 51 -1.56 -5.85 14.55
C GLY A 51 -1.80 -5.04 13.28
N ALA A 52 -0.72 -4.68 12.56
CA ALA A 52 -0.82 -3.99 11.27
C ALA A 52 -1.56 -4.85 10.22
N SER A 53 -1.24 -6.15 10.14
CA SER A 53 -1.90 -7.08 9.23
C SER A 53 -3.38 -7.29 9.57
N LEU A 54 -3.72 -7.30 10.86
CA LEU A 54 -5.11 -7.37 11.31
C LEU A 54 -5.88 -6.09 10.94
N ALA A 55 -5.26 -4.91 11.10
CA ALA A 55 -5.84 -3.65 10.65
C ALA A 55 -6.15 -3.69 9.14
N ILE A 56 -5.21 -4.20 8.34
CA ILE A 56 -5.40 -4.40 6.90
C ILE A 56 -6.54 -5.38 6.60
N LEU A 57 -6.60 -6.53 7.28
CA LEU A 57 -7.68 -7.50 7.10
C LEU A 57 -9.05 -6.93 7.48
N ILE A 58 -9.13 -6.13 8.55
CA ILE A 58 -10.35 -5.45 8.97
C ILE A 58 -10.76 -4.40 7.92
N GLY A 59 -9.82 -3.57 7.45
CA GLY A 59 -10.07 -2.59 6.38
C GLY A 59 -10.55 -3.24 5.09
N LEU A 60 -9.96 -4.37 4.71
CA LEU A 60 -10.39 -5.18 3.56
C LEU A 60 -11.81 -5.73 3.74
N LYS A 61 -12.21 -6.12 4.95
CA LYS A 61 -13.59 -6.57 5.21
C LYS A 61 -14.58 -5.43 5.20
N ILE A 62 -14.25 -4.29 5.83
CA ILE A 62 -15.14 -3.12 5.90
C ILE A 62 -15.32 -2.52 4.51
N SER A 63 -14.24 -2.40 3.72
CA SER A 63 -14.29 -1.81 2.37
C SER A 63 -15.26 -2.48 1.40
N ARG A 64 -15.61 -3.74 1.68
CA ARG A 64 -16.54 -4.54 0.86
C ARG A 64 -18.00 -4.40 1.27
N LYS A 65 -18.28 -3.71 2.38
CA LYS A 65 -19.65 -3.46 2.79
C LYS A 65 -20.34 -2.63 1.70
N PRO A 66 -21.51 -3.08 1.20
CA PRO A 66 -22.23 -2.35 0.17
C PRO A 66 -22.66 -0.96 0.67
N ARG A 67 -23.17 -0.15 -0.25
CA ARG A 67 -23.76 1.15 0.05
C ARG A 67 -24.85 0.99 1.12
N ASP A 68 -24.86 1.91 2.07
CA ASP A 68 -25.92 2.05 3.07
C ASP A 68 -26.35 3.52 3.16
N PRO A 69 -27.42 3.86 3.92
CA PRO A 69 -27.94 5.22 3.94
C PRO A 69 -26.93 6.28 4.43
N ASP A 70 -25.96 5.89 5.25
CA ASP A 70 -24.91 6.78 5.78
C ASP A 70 -23.67 6.82 4.86
N HIS A 71 -23.52 5.81 3.99
CA HIS A 71 -22.42 5.68 3.03
C HIS A 71 -22.95 5.42 1.61
N PRO A 72 -23.51 6.44 0.93
CA PRO A 72 -24.13 6.29 -0.40
C PRO A 72 -23.13 5.91 -1.49
N TYR A 73 -21.84 6.19 -1.30
CA TYR A 73 -20.75 5.76 -2.19
C TYR A 73 -20.14 4.42 -1.79
N GLY A 74 -20.52 3.88 -0.62
CA GLY A 74 -19.99 2.63 -0.06
C GLY A 74 -18.76 2.85 0.83
N HIS A 75 -18.16 1.75 1.28
CA HIS A 75 -17.15 1.77 2.35
C HIS A 75 -15.71 1.66 1.85
N SER A 76 -15.48 1.75 0.54
CA SER A 76 -14.20 1.41 -0.09
C SER A 76 -12.99 2.14 0.50
N ARG A 77 -13.18 3.38 1.01
CA ARG A 77 -12.15 4.17 1.69
C ARG A 77 -11.57 3.54 2.97
N ALA A 78 -12.26 2.57 3.57
CA ALA A 78 -11.77 1.83 4.73
C ALA A 78 -10.43 1.11 4.46
N GLU A 79 -10.14 0.78 3.19
CA GLU A 79 -8.87 0.18 2.80
C GLU A 79 -7.69 1.15 2.94
N GLN A 80 -7.87 2.40 2.52
CA GLN A 80 -6.88 3.47 2.65
C GLN A 80 -6.67 3.83 4.12
N ILE A 81 -7.75 3.89 4.91
CA ILE A 81 -7.67 4.12 6.36
C ILE A 81 -6.86 3.01 7.03
N ALA A 82 -7.09 1.75 6.68
CA ALA A 82 -6.30 0.64 7.23
C ALA A 82 -4.82 0.71 6.84
N SER A 83 -4.52 1.12 5.61
CA SER A 83 -3.14 1.36 5.14
C SER A 83 -2.46 2.48 5.93
N LEU A 84 -3.20 3.56 6.21
CA LEU A 84 -2.73 4.68 7.01
C LEU A 84 -2.45 4.25 8.45
N VAL A 85 -3.35 3.49 9.08
CA VAL A 85 -3.15 2.93 10.43
C VAL A 85 -1.93 2.01 10.46
N ALA A 86 -1.77 1.12 9.47
CA ALA A 86 -0.61 0.25 9.37
C ALA A 86 0.70 1.05 9.23
N SER A 87 0.69 2.17 8.49
CA SER A 87 1.86 3.04 8.36
C SER A 87 2.30 3.66 9.69
N PHE A 88 1.36 4.05 10.55
CA PHE A 88 1.69 4.57 11.89
C PHE A 88 2.27 3.50 12.81
N ILE A 89 1.73 2.28 12.75
CA ILE A 89 2.26 1.14 13.50
C ILE A 89 3.70 0.88 13.05
N MET A 90 3.92 0.77 11.74
CA MET A 90 5.25 0.54 11.14
C MET A 90 6.24 1.67 11.48
N ALA A 91 5.82 2.93 11.43
CA ALA A 91 6.68 4.08 11.79
C ALA A 91 7.10 4.04 13.27
N THR A 92 6.18 3.65 14.17
CA THR A 92 6.48 3.54 15.60
C THR A 92 7.55 2.49 15.85
N VAL A 93 7.42 1.32 15.21
CA VAL A 93 8.39 0.23 15.33
C VAL A 93 9.73 0.60 14.69
N GLY A 94 9.72 1.21 13.50
CA GLY A 94 10.94 1.69 12.85
C GLY A 94 11.72 2.69 13.72
N LEU A 95 11.01 3.62 14.39
CA LEU A 95 11.62 4.57 15.31
C LEU A 95 12.21 3.88 16.55
N GLU A 96 11.49 2.91 17.13
CA GLU A 96 11.99 2.12 18.26
C GLU A 96 13.28 1.36 17.91
N VAL A 97 13.35 0.78 16.70
CA VAL A 97 14.56 0.11 16.19
C VAL A 97 15.72 1.10 16.05
N VAL A 98 15.48 2.28 15.46
CA VAL A 98 16.51 3.32 15.32
C VAL A 98 17.04 3.77 16.69
N ILE A 99 16.14 4.05 17.65
CA ILE A 99 16.52 4.47 19.00
C ILE A 99 17.34 3.37 19.69
N SER A 100 16.89 2.12 19.59
CA SER A 100 17.58 0.97 20.17
C SER A 100 18.96 0.75 19.56
N ALA A 101 19.11 0.94 18.25
CA ALA A 101 20.37 0.86 17.54
C ALA A 101 21.36 1.92 18.02
N ILE A 102 20.90 3.18 18.16
CA ILE A 102 21.73 4.28 18.68
C ILE A 102 22.16 3.98 20.13
N GLN A 103 21.25 3.51 20.98
CA GLN A 103 21.58 3.14 22.36
C GLN A 103 22.60 2.00 22.44
N SER A 104 22.46 0.99 21.57
CA SER A 104 23.39 -0.15 21.48
C SER A 104 24.78 0.28 20.99
N PHE A 105 24.86 1.31 20.14
CA PHE A 105 26.13 1.90 19.72
C PHE A 105 26.92 2.51 20.89
N PHE A 106 26.24 3.16 21.83
CA PHE A 106 26.87 3.75 23.02
C PHE A 106 27.08 2.76 24.17
N ASN A 107 26.30 1.68 24.23
CA ASN A 107 26.38 0.64 25.25
C ASN A 107 26.51 -0.76 24.61
N PRO A 108 27.66 -1.07 23.99
CA PRO A 108 27.86 -2.35 23.32
C PRO A 108 27.76 -3.52 24.32
N LYS A 109 26.85 -4.46 24.05
CA LYS A 109 26.71 -5.67 24.86
C LYS A 109 27.91 -6.60 24.64
N GLN A 110 28.44 -7.18 25.72
CA GLN A 110 29.68 -7.99 25.71
C GLN A 110 29.48 -9.46 25.29
N ALA A 111 28.24 -9.95 25.18
CA ALA A 111 27.97 -11.36 24.86
C ALA A 111 27.64 -11.54 23.37
N ALA A 112 28.46 -12.35 22.67
CA ALA A 112 28.18 -12.76 21.30
C ALA A 112 26.91 -13.62 21.26
N PRO A 113 25.91 -13.30 20.42
CA PRO A 113 24.68 -14.09 20.34
C PRO A 113 24.96 -15.50 19.81
N ASN A 114 24.23 -16.48 20.30
CA ASN A 114 24.34 -17.88 19.87
C ASN A 114 24.11 -18.00 18.34
N VAL A 115 24.94 -18.77 17.64
CA VAL A 115 24.83 -19.06 16.19
C VAL A 115 23.46 -19.63 15.80
N LEU A 116 22.80 -20.35 16.72
CA LEU A 116 21.43 -20.82 16.53
C LEU A 116 20.46 -19.66 16.21
N ALA A 117 20.66 -18.49 16.82
CA ALA A 117 19.81 -17.32 16.56
C ALA A 117 19.96 -16.78 15.13
N ALA A 118 21.16 -16.88 14.54
CA ALA A 118 21.37 -16.50 13.14
C ALA A 118 20.63 -17.42 12.18
N TRP A 119 20.61 -18.74 12.43
CA TRP A 119 19.87 -19.68 11.60
C TRP A 119 18.36 -19.45 11.64
N VAL A 120 17.83 -19.09 12.81
CA VAL A 120 16.40 -18.76 12.98
C VAL A 120 16.05 -17.46 12.26
N ALA A 121 16.89 -16.43 12.37
CA ALA A 121 16.71 -15.19 11.64
C ALA A 121 16.80 -15.42 10.12
N LEU A 122 17.75 -16.23 9.64
CA LEU A 122 17.86 -16.57 8.22
C LEU A 122 16.63 -17.33 7.71
N PHE A 123 16.16 -18.31 8.47
CA PHE A 123 14.92 -19.02 8.14
C PHE A 123 13.74 -18.06 8.05
N SER A 124 13.61 -17.13 9.00
CA SER A 124 12.58 -16.10 8.97
C SER A 124 12.68 -15.21 7.73
N ALA A 125 13.89 -14.78 7.35
CA ALA A 125 14.09 -13.97 6.16
C ALA A 125 13.59 -14.68 4.89
N VAL A 126 13.88 -15.97 4.77
CA VAL A 126 13.44 -16.79 3.62
C VAL A 126 11.92 -16.93 3.61
N VAL A 127 11.31 -17.22 4.76
CA VAL A 127 9.84 -17.35 4.87
C VAL A 127 9.17 -16.02 4.53
N MET A 128 9.60 -14.91 5.12
CA MET A 128 9.02 -13.59 4.89
C MET A 128 9.20 -13.12 3.44
N TYR A 129 10.32 -13.43 2.81
CA TYR A 129 10.49 -13.16 1.38
C TYR A 129 9.54 -13.99 0.50
N GLY A 130 9.27 -15.25 0.88
CA GLY A 130 8.26 -16.08 0.24
C GLY A 130 6.85 -15.51 0.39
N VAL A 131 6.48 -15.08 1.60
CA VAL A 131 5.22 -14.42 1.91
C VAL A 131 5.09 -13.11 1.12
N TYR A 132 6.13 -12.29 1.09
CA TYR A 132 6.19 -11.07 0.26
C TYR A 132 5.84 -11.36 -1.19
N LYS A 133 6.50 -12.34 -1.83
CA LYS A 133 6.23 -12.68 -3.23
C LYS A 133 4.78 -13.11 -3.45
N TYR A 134 4.24 -13.91 -2.54
CA TYR A 134 2.87 -14.37 -2.61
C TYR A 134 1.87 -13.21 -2.44
N THR A 135 2.02 -12.42 -1.39
CA THR A 135 1.16 -11.28 -1.06
C THR A 135 1.24 -10.19 -2.13
N LYS A 136 2.43 -9.85 -2.63
CA LYS A 136 2.61 -8.90 -3.74
C LYS A 136 1.91 -9.38 -5.01
N LYS A 137 2.02 -10.67 -5.34
CA LYS A 137 1.34 -11.23 -6.52
C LYS A 137 -0.18 -11.10 -6.41
N ILE A 138 -0.74 -11.33 -5.22
CA ILE A 138 -2.18 -11.14 -4.97
C ILE A 138 -2.53 -9.66 -5.03
N ALA A 139 -1.78 -8.78 -4.37
CA ALA A 139 -2.02 -7.33 -4.36
C ALA A 139 -2.13 -6.75 -5.78
N MET A 140 -1.21 -7.15 -6.66
CA MET A 140 -1.24 -6.72 -8.07
C MET A 140 -2.45 -7.26 -8.84
N ARG A 141 -2.88 -8.51 -8.57
CA ARG A 141 -4.05 -9.11 -9.22
C ARG A 141 -5.36 -8.51 -8.75
N THR A 142 -5.47 -8.23 -7.45
CA THR A 142 -6.67 -7.66 -6.82
C THR A 142 -6.69 -6.14 -6.84
N LYS A 143 -5.62 -5.51 -7.34
CA LYS A 143 -5.39 -4.05 -7.30
C LYS A 143 -5.59 -3.47 -5.90
N SER A 144 -5.25 -4.23 -4.87
CA SER A 144 -5.46 -3.88 -3.46
C SER A 144 -4.27 -3.11 -2.90
N LYS A 145 -4.50 -1.84 -2.60
CA LYS A 145 -3.47 -0.94 -2.04
C LYS A 145 -3.11 -1.28 -0.61
N SER A 146 -4.07 -1.70 0.21
CA SER A 146 -3.76 -2.18 1.56
C SER A 146 -2.95 -3.47 1.54
N LEU A 147 -3.22 -4.38 0.61
CA LEU A 147 -2.44 -5.61 0.49
C LEU A 147 -1.05 -5.35 -0.09
N GLU A 148 -0.91 -4.33 -0.95
CA GLU A 148 0.39 -3.84 -1.40
C GLU A 148 1.22 -3.30 -0.23
N ALA A 149 0.61 -2.53 0.68
CA ALA A 149 1.24 -2.08 1.91
C ALA A 149 1.68 -3.27 2.79
N ALA A 150 0.82 -4.27 2.99
CA ALA A 150 1.19 -5.50 3.69
C ALA A 150 2.36 -6.24 2.99
N ALA A 151 2.41 -6.23 1.66
CA ALA A 151 3.54 -6.82 0.93
C ALA A 151 4.85 -6.05 1.19
N LYS A 152 4.82 -4.72 1.14
CA LYS A 152 6.01 -3.88 1.44
C LYS A 152 6.50 -4.11 2.89
N ASP A 153 5.57 -4.30 3.83
CA ASP A 153 5.86 -4.69 5.21
C ASP A 153 6.58 -6.05 5.29
N ASN A 154 6.00 -7.10 4.67
CA ASN A 154 6.61 -8.43 4.62
C ASN A 154 8.05 -8.40 4.04
N LEU A 155 8.30 -7.53 3.06
CA LEU A 155 9.64 -7.35 2.49
C LEU A 155 10.59 -6.68 3.48
N SER A 156 10.12 -5.64 4.17
CA SER A 156 10.90 -4.93 5.19
C SER A 156 11.34 -5.92 6.28
N ASP A 157 10.47 -6.83 6.71
CA ASP A 157 10.81 -7.86 7.70
C ASP A 157 11.78 -8.93 7.21
N ALA A 158 11.72 -9.28 5.94
CA ALA A 158 12.75 -10.12 5.34
C ALA A 158 14.12 -9.43 5.42
N LEU A 159 14.18 -8.12 5.17
CA LEU A 159 15.41 -7.31 5.28
C LEU A 159 15.85 -7.15 6.74
N VAL A 160 14.93 -6.95 7.68
CA VAL A 160 15.22 -6.93 9.13
C VAL A 160 15.85 -8.24 9.56
N SER A 161 15.23 -9.36 9.18
CA SER A 161 15.73 -10.70 9.52
C SER A 161 17.13 -10.94 8.92
N ILE A 162 17.41 -10.46 7.70
CA ILE A 162 18.76 -10.48 7.12
C ILE A 162 19.73 -9.59 7.91
N GLY A 163 19.31 -8.39 8.31
CA GLY A 163 20.09 -7.50 9.17
C GLY A 163 20.47 -8.17 10.49
N THR A 164 19.54 -8.88 11.12
CA THR A 164 19.76 -9.69 12.33
C THR A 164 20.80 -10.79 12.08
N VAL A 165 20.76 -11.48 10.93
CA VAL A 165 21.80 -12.47 10.56
C VAL A 165 23.17 -11.81 10.49
N VAL A 166 23.27 -10.69 9.77
CA VAL A 166 24.53 -9.94 9.62
C VAL A 166 25.04 -9.46 10.97
N GLY A 167 24.17 -8.95 11.84
CA GLY A 167 24.52 -8.51 13.19
C GLY A 167 25.06 -9.64 14.06
N ILE A 168 24.39 -10.78 14.08
CA ILE A 168 24.83 -11.96 14.86
C ILE A 168 26.16 -12.50 14.32
N VAL A 169 26.32 -12.63 13.01
CA VAL A 169 27.57 -13.10 12.39
C VAL A 169 28.71 -12.10 12.62
N GLY A 170 28.46 -10.79 12.49
CA GLY A 170 29.45 -9.75 12.76
C GLY A 170 29.94 -9.76 14.21
N ALA A 171 29.05 -10.01 15.18
CA ALA A 171 29.41 -10.16 16.58
C ALA A 171 30.34 -11.37 16.82
N GLN A 172 30.19 -12.46 16.06
CA GLN A 172 31.10 -13.62 16.14
C GLN A 172 32.52 -13.30 15.67
N PHE A 173 32.67 -12.37 14.71
CA PHE A 173 33.96 -11.88 14.23
C PHE A 173 34.56 -10.75 15.11
N GLN A 174 34.08 -10.58 16.35
CA GLN A 174 34.53 -9.52 17.28
C GLN A 174 34.29 -8.11 16.73
N MET A 175 33.31 -7.95 15.84
CA MET A 175 32.87 -6.66 15.33
C MET A 175 31.46 -6.33 15.86
N PRO A 176 31.28 -6.09 17.18
CA PRO A 176 29.96 -5.84 17.76
C PRO A 176 29.30 -4.56 17.25
N ILE A 177 30.06 -3.65 16.63
CA ILE A 177 29.56 -2.41 16.04
C ILE A 177 28.73 -2.66 14.76
N LEU A 178 28.95 -3.79 14.08
CA LEU A 178 28.18 -4.14 12.87
C LEU A 178 26.69 -4.35 13.16
N ASP A 179 26.33 -4.83 14.36
CA ASP A 179 24.95 -5.07 14.76
C ASP A 179 24.14 -3.76 14.93
N PRO A 180 24.59 -2.75 15.71
CA PRO A 180 23.98 -1.43 15.74
C PRO A 180 23.90 -0.74 14.38
N ILE A 181 24.94 -0.86 13.53
CA ILE A 181 24.92 -0.25 12.20
C ILE A 181 23.87 -0.91 11.31
N ALA A 182 23.80 -2.24 11.29
CA ALA A 182 22.81 -2.98 10.53
C ALA A 182 21.39 -2.65 11.03
N ALA A 183 21.17 -2.63 12.34
CA ALA A 183 19.89 -2.27 12.95
C ALA A 183 19.48 -0.82 12.60
N LEU A 184 20.43 0.13 12.60
CA LEU A 184 20.16 1.52 12.21
C LEU A 184 19.75 1.62 10.74
N LEU A 185 20.47 0.96 9.83
CA LEU A 185 20.14 0.94 8.41
C LEU A 185 18.75 0.34 8.15
N VAL A 186 18.46 -0.79 8.80
CA VAL A 186 17.15 -1.45 8.75
C VAL A 186 16.05 -0.53 9.28
N GLY A 187 16.24 0.08 10.45
CA GLY A 187 15.27 1.00 11.04
C GLY A 187 14.97 2.20 10.13
N LEU A 188 15.98 2.76 9.47
CA LEU A 188 15.79 3.83 8.48
C LEU A 188 15.00 3.37 7.25
N ILE A 189 15.23 2.14 6.77
CA ILE A 189 14.47 1.55 5.67
C ILE A 189 12.99 1.40 6.08
N ILE A 190 12.71 0.89 7.28
CA ILE A 190 11.33 0.75 7.79
C ILE A 190 10.65 2.13 7.87
N CYS A 191 11.30 3.13 8.46
CA CYS A 191 10.76 4.49 8.53
C CYS A 191 10.47 5.07 7.15
N LYS A 192 11.35 4.83 6.16
CA LYS A 192 11.13 5.24 4.77
C LYS A 192 9.92 4.54 4.16
N THR A 193 9.79 3.21 4.32
CA THR A 193 8.64 2.45 3.84
C THR A 193 7.35 2.93 4.48
N ALA A 194 7.35 3.16 5.79
CA ALA A 194 6.20 3.69 6.51
C ALA A 194 5.79 5.08 5.99
N TRP A 195 6.76 5.96 5.75
CA TRP A 195 6.53 7.28 5.16
C TRP A 195 5.94 7.20 3.75
N GLU A 196 6.46 6.31 2.90
CA GLU A 196 5.93 6.10 1.55
C GLU A 196 4.46 5.62 1.59
N ILE A 197 4.14 4.67 2.47
CA ILE A 197 2.76 4.20 2.65
C ILE A 197 1.86 5.33 3.18
N PHE A 198 2.36 6.12 4.14
CA PHE A 198 1.64 7.26 4.70
C PHE A 198 1.31 8.30 3.63
N VAL A 199 2.29 8.69 2.81
CA VAL A 199 2.10 9.68 1.73
C VAL A 199 1.13 9.13 0.69
N GLU A 200 1.29 7.88 0.26
CA GLU A 200 0.42 7.24 -0.72
C GLU A 200 -1.03 7.16 -0.20
N ALA A 201 -1.24 6.71 1.04
CA ALA A 201 -2.57 6.61 1.66
C ALA A 201 -3.21 7.98 1.88
N SER A 202 -2.44 8.97 2.34
CA SER A 202 -2.92 10.34 2.57
C SER A 202 -3.31 11.01 1.27
N HIS A 203 -2.48 10.88 0.23
CA HIS A 203 -2.75 11.41 -1.11
C HIS A 203 -4.06 10.86 -1.68
N MET A 204 -4.31 9.55 -1.55
CA MET A 204 -5.57 8.93 -1.96
C MET A 204 -6.77 9.40 -1.12
N LEU A 205 -6.61 9.57 0.19
CA LEU A 205 -7.68 10.05 1.07
C LEU A 205 -8.07 11.51 0.80
N THR A 206 -7.13 12.32 0.29
CA THR A 206 -7.36 13.70 -0.16
C THR A 206 -7.77 13.78 -1.64
N ASP A 207 -8.29 12.70 -2.21
CA ASP A 207 -8.74 12.62 -3.61
C ASP A 207 -7.64 12.88 -4.66
N GLY A 208 -6.38 12.65 -4.31
CA GLY A 208 -5.23 12.80 -5.20
C GLY A 208 -5.17 11.73 -6.30
N ILE A 209 -4.72 12.16 -7.47
CA ILE A 209 -4.47 11.29 -8.64
C ILE A 209 -3.18 11.71 -9.33
N ASP A 210 -2.55 10.72 -9.96
CA ASP A 210 -1.34 10.90 -10.77
C ASP A 210 -1.61 11.83 -11.96
N PRO A 211 -0.91 12.98 -12.09
CA PRO A 211 -1.09 13.92 -13.19
C PRO A 211 -0.90 13.29 -14.57
N GLU A 212 0.06 12.37 -14.72
CA GLU A 212 0.34 11.71 -16.01
C GLU A 212 -0.89 10.93 -16.50
N LYS A 213 -1.63 10.30 -15.58
CA LYS A 213 -2.88 9.60 -15.93
C LYS A 213 -3.99 10.56 -16.31
N MET A 214 -4.03 11.76 -15.72
CA MET A 214 -5.02 12.76 -16.07
C MET A 214 -4.83 13.22 -17.51
N ASP A 215 -3.58 13.48 -17.90
CA ASP A 215 -3.22 13.87 -19.25
C ASP A 215 -3.57 12.75 -20.25
N GLU A 216 -3.29 11.48 -19.91
CA GLU A 216 -3.70 10.33 -20.73
C GLU A 216 -5.23 10.24 -20.94
N TYR A 217 -6.03 10.58 -19.91
CA TYR A 217 -7.49 10.58 -20.03
C TYR A 217 -7.95 11.74 -20.91
N ALA A 218 -7.43 12.94 -20.68
CA ALA A 218 -7.77 14.14 -21.44
C ALA A 218 -7.45 13.94 -22.94
N ASP A 219 -6.25 13.44 -23.24
CA ASP A 219 -5.84 13.11 -24.60
C ASP A 219 -6.80 12.11 -25.24
N ALA A 220 -7.13 11.02 -24.54
CA ALA A 220 -8.02 9.99 -25.08
C ALA A 220 -9.44 10.51 -25.34
N ILE A 221 -9.96 11.39 -24.48
CA ILE A 221 -11.28 12.01 -24.63
C ILE A 221 -11.27 12.98 -25.81
N GLY A 222 -10.22 13.79 -25.97
CA GLY A 222 -10.10 14.77 -27.05
C GLY A 222 -10.06 14.16 -28.46
N HIS A 223 -9.77 12.85 -28.58
CA HIS A 223 -9.80 12.13 -29.86
C HIS A 223 -11.21 11.58 -30.21
N ILE A 224 -12.20 11.73 -29.34
CA ILE A 224 -13.57 11.25 -29.59
C ILE A 224 -14.31 12.27 -30.46
N SER A 225 -14.84 11.79 -31.59
CA SER A 225 -15.62 12.62 -32.51
C SER A 225 -16.83 13.25 -31.81
N GLY A 226 -17.00 14.56 -31.98
CA GLY A 226 -18.08 15.34 -31.39
C GLY A 226 -17.72 16.02 -30.06
N VAL A 227 -16.56 15.71 -29.47
CA VAL A 227 -15.97 16.51 -28.40
C VAL A 227 -15.25 17.69 -29.04
N GLU A 228 -15.77 18.90 -28.88
CA GLU A 228 -15.14 20.12 -29.43
C GLU A 228 -14.04 20.62 -28.48
N HIS A 229 -14.32 20.63 -27.18
CA HIS A 229 -13.40 21.08 -26.16
C HIS A 229 -13.63 20.36 -24.82
N ILE A 230 -12.56 20.15 -24.04
CA ILE A 230 -12.65 19.66 -22.66
C ILE A 230 -12.50 20.87 -21.74
N VAL A 231 -13.59 21.30 -21.12
CA VAL A 231 -13.61 22.48 -20.24
C VAL A 231 -12.91 22.17 -18.92
N ASP A 232 -13.20 21.00 -18.35
CA ASP A 232 -12.69 20.58 -17.06
C ASP A 232 -12.64 19.05 -17.00
N ILE A 233 -11.58 18.52 -16.40
CA ILE A 233 -11.45 17.10 -16.09
C ILE A 233 -10.89 16.96 -14.68
N ARG A 234 -11.64 16.26 -13.84
CA ARG A 234 -11.26 15.95 -12.47
C ARG A 234 -11.42 14.46 -12.27
N ALA A 235 -10.53 13.87 -11.49
CA ALA A 235 -10.65 12.48 -11.10
C ALA A 235 -10.19 12.30 -9.67
N ARG A 236 -10.77 11.29 -9.02
CA ARG A 236 -10.49 10.95 -7.63
C ARG A 236 -10.48 9.45 -7.44
N MET A 237 -9.77 9.01 -6.40
CA MET A 237 -9.74 7.62 -5.98
C MET A 237 -10.79 7.38 -4.90
N TYR A 238 -11.73 6.46 -5.15
CA TYR A 238 -12.67 5.97 -4.16
C TYR A 238 -12.38 4.50 -3.86
N GLY A 239 -11.61 4.25 -2.80
CA GLY A 239 -11.01 2.92 -2.62
C GLY A 239 -9.99 2.64 -3.72
N ASN A 240 -10.09 1.47 -4.36
CA ASN A 240 -9.23 1.12 -5.50
C ASN A 240 -9.91 1.39 -6.86
N GLN A 241 -10.94 2.24 -6.89
CA GLN A 241 -11.66 2.63 -8.11
C GLN A 241 -11.43 4.11 -8.41
N THR A 242 -11.20 4.41 -9.68
CA THR A 242 -11.11 5.80 -10.16
C THR A 242 -12.51 6.28 -10.53
N TYR A 243 -12.88 7.46 -10.06
CA TYR A 243 -14.06 8.21 -10.47
C TYR A 243 -13.60 9.42 -11.25
N VAL A 244 -14.24 9.70 -12.38
CA VAL A 244 -13.89 10.84 -13.24
C VAL A 244 -15.11 11.71 -13.42
N ASP A 245 -14.95 13.01 -13.22
CA ASP A 245 -15.94 14.05 -13.47
C ASP A 245 -15.39 14.89 -14.65
N ILE A 246 -16.14 14.97 -15.75
CA ILE A 246 -15.70 15.59 -17.00
C ILE A 246 -16.74 16.62 -17.41
N THR A 247 -16.30 17.78 -17.87
CA THR A 247 -17.13 18.74 -18.59
C THR A 247 -16.61 18.88 -20.01
N ILE A 248 -17.45 18.57 -20.99
CA ILE A 248 -17.14 18.71 -22.42
C ILE A 248 -18.05 19.74 -23.08
N GLU A 249 -17.54 20.39 -24.11
CA GLU A 249 -18.32 21.17 -25.04
C GLU A 249 -18.63 20.37 -26.31
N VAL A 250 -19.86 20.49 -26.80
CA VAL A 250 -20.35 19.92 -28.06
C VAL A 250 -21.05 20.99 -28.90
N ASP A 251 -21.33 20.72 -30.18
CA ASP A 251 -22.08 21.65 -31.04
C ASP A 251 -23.43 22.01 -30.39
N ALA A 252 -23.68 23.32 -30.19
CA ALA A 252 -24.90 23.84 -29.57
C ALA A 252 -26.21 23.49 -30.33
N ARG A 253 -26.10 23.02 -31.57
CA ARG A 253 -27.24 22.59 -32.41
C ARG A 253 -27.56 21.11 -32.26
N MET A 254 -26.69 20.35 -31.61
CA MET A 254 -26.85 18.93 -31.36
C MET A 254 -28.04 18.69 -30.44
N ASP A 255 -28.81 17.63 -30.70
CA ASP A 255 -29.89 17.27 -29.79
C ASP A 255 -29.38 16.50 -28.55
N VAL A 256 -30.28 16.30 -27.58
CA VAL A 256 -29.94 15.61 -26.33
C VAL A 256 -29.56 14.14 -26.58
N SER A 257 -30.12 13.49 -27.59
CA SER A 257 -29.82 12.09 -27.90
C SER A 257 -28.44 11.94 -28.53
N GLU A 258 -28.09 12.81 -29.48
CA GLU A 258 -26.78 12.82 -30.14
C GLU A 258 -25.65 13.12 -29.15
N SER A 259 -25.84 14.13 -28.29
CA SER A 259 -24.88 14.47 -27.24
C SER A 259 -24.77 13.36 -26.19
N HIS A 260 -25.87 12.68 -25.85
CA HIS A 260 -25.82 11.51 -24.98
C HIS A 260 -25.01 10.35 -25.60
N CYS A 261 -25.11 10.11 -26.90
CA CYS A 261 -24.28 9.09 -27.57
C CYS A 261 -22.78 9.42 -27.50
N ILE A 262 -22.39 10.70 -27.50
CA ILE A 262 -20.98 11.10 -27.26
C ILE A 262 -20.57 10.73 -25.84
N THR A 263 -21.41 11.01 -24.84
CA THR A 263 -21.15 10.61 -23.45
C THR A 263 -20.99 9.10 -23.30
N ASP A 264 -21.85 8.30 -23.93
CA ASP A 264 -21.74 6.82 -23.94
C ASP A 264 -20.40 6.37 -24.54
N ASN A 265 -19.98 6.97 -25.66
CA ASN A 265 -18.70 6.64 -26.28
C ASN A 265 -17.50 6.95 -25.37
N ILE A 266 -17.55 8.07 -24.64
CA ILE A 266 -16.53 8.43 -23.66
C ILE A 266 -16.53 7.41 -22.50
N GLU A 267 -17.69 7.10 -21.94
CA GLU A 267 -17.82 6.10 -20.85
C GLU A 267 -17.27 4.73 -21.28
N ASP A 268 -17.63 4.28 -22.48
CA ASP A 268 -17.18 3.00 -23.03
C ASP A 268 -15.66 2.98 -23.27
N MET A 269 -15.10 4.09 -23.78
CA MET A 269 -13.66 4.25 -23.98
C MET A 269 -12.92 4.22 -22.65
N LEU A 270 -13.36 5.00 -21.66
CA LEU A 270 -12.78 5.05 -20.32
C LEU A 270 -12.82 3.68 -19.64
N ARG A 271 -13.91 2.93 -19.81
CA ARG A 271 -14.07 1.58 -19.30
C ARG A 271 -13.12 0.58 -19.97
N LYS A 272 -13.06 0.57 -21.31
CA LYS A 272 -12.27 -0.42 -22.08
C LYS A 272 -10.77 -0.16 -22.00
N LYS A 273 -10.35 1.10 -22.10
CA LYS A 273 -8.93 1.49 -22.18
C LYS A 273 -8.30 1.64 -20.79
N PHE A 274 -9.01 2.28 -19.86
CA PHE A 274 -8.46 2.65 -18.55
C PHE A 274 -9.07 1.88 -17.38
N GLY A 275 -10.14 1.09 -17.61
CA GLY A 275 -10.82 0.34 -16.55
C GLY A 275 -11.58 1.25 -15.57
N ILE A 276 -12.02 2.41 -16.03
CA ILE A 276 -12.79 3.38 -15.26
C ILE A 276 -14.28 3.08 -15.49
N TYR A 277 -14.98 2.68 -14.43
CA TYR A 277 -16.39 2.26 -14.51
C TYR A 277 -17.36 3.33 -14.02
N HIS A 278 -16.84 4.45 -13.50
CA HIS A 278 -17.63 5.54 -12.95
C HIS A 278 -17.10 6.84 -13.53
N ALA A 279 -17.80 7.33 -14.56
CA ALA A 279 -17.60 8.65 -15.11
C ALA A 279 -18.91 9.43 -14.99
N HIS A 280 -18.82 10.72 -14.70
CA HIS A 280 -19.93 11.65 -14.79
C HIS A 280 -19.56 12.74 -15.78
N ILE A 281 -20.31 12.83 -16.87
CA ILE A 281 -19.99 13.71 -17.99
C ILE A 281 -21.07 14.80 -18.06
N HIS A 282 -20.65 16.03 -17.79
CA HIS A 282 -21.46 17.22 -18.05
C HIS A 282 -21.22 17.70 -19.48
N VAL A 283 -22.31 17.98 -20.20
CA VAL A 283 -22.27 18.46 -21.57
C VAL A 283 -22.70 19.92 -21.59
N GLU A 284 -21.83 20.78 -22.10
CA GLU A 284 -22.09 22.20 -22.33
C GLU A 284 -22.17 22.48 -23.84
N PRO A 285 -23.05 23.39 -24.28
CA PRO A 285 -23.04 23.84 -25.66
C PRO A 285 -21.83 24.76 -25.89
N MET A 286 -21.10 24.54 -26.98
CA MET A 286 -19.98 25.40 -27.36
C MET A 286 -20.46 26.85 -27.52
N GLN A 287 -19.96 27.75 -26.67
CA GLN A 287 -20.25 29.17 -26.79
C GLN A 287 -19.35 29.76 -27.88
N LYS A 288 -19.91 30.07 -29.06
CA LYS A 288 -19.22 30.96 -29.99
C LYS A 288 -19.08 32.32 -29.29
N GLU A 289 -17.84 32.80 -29.13
CA GLU A 289 -17.60 34.18 -28.67
C GLU A 289 -18.52 35.13 -29.46
N PRO A 290 -19.21 36.07 -28.79
CA PRO A 290 -20.02 37.04 -29.50
C PRO A 290 -19.07 37.84 -30.39
N ILE A 291 -19.33 37.84 -31.70
CA ILE A 291 -18.64 38.70 -32.65
C ILE A 291 -18.85 40.13 -32.13
N MET A 292 -17.82 40.74 -31.58
CA MET A 292 -17.83 42.17 -31.28
C MET A 292 -17.73 42.91 -32.61
N THR A 293 -18.88 43.11 -33.26
CA THR A 293 -19.09 44.11 -34.31
C THR A 293 -19.21 45.50 -33.73
#